data_AF-A0A950ZZ76-F1
#
_entry.id   AF-A0A950ZZ76-F1
#
_cell.length_a   1.000
_cell.length_b   1.000
_cell.length_c   1.000
_cell.angle_alpha   90.00
_cell.angle_beta   90.00
_cell.angle_gamma   90.00
#
_symmetry.space_group_name_H-M   'P 1'
#
loop_
_entity.id
_entity.type
_entity.pdbx_description
1 polymer ?
#
loop_
_entity_poly.entity_id
_entity_poly.type
_entity_poly.pdbx_seq_one_letter_code
_entity_poly.pdbx_strand_id
1 'polypeptide(L)'
;MSKSSVQARLDVSAIENSIACFGSRDEAEYCTVMEIAGSQESLAKVDDAKQEELLAAYAQFLNSLTFPFQLLVQVHPVDLAWYVARVEERARTLSPALVSIARDHAAFVQSLTRQRTLFERRIYVVVPWSNSAEDPRAPGLLALPFPGRRHRTRAADVDLRLASIQRVLSDRCDAIGRQLSRAGLRATRLDDLGLAQLYHVAWAPEVARTQRLRRELADYTALVVGAEHQPSQLQERNAPHRGKAQ
;
A
#
# COMPACT_ATOMS: atom_id res chain seq x y z
N MET A 1 -5.56 16.79 -31.27
CA MET A 1 -4.18 16.51 -30.83
C MET A 1 -4.26 15.94 -29.42
N SER A 2 -4.05 14.63 -29.29
CA SER A 2 -4.15 13.90 -28.02
C SER A 2 -3.01 14.35 -27.10
N LYS A 3 -3.35 14.92 -25.94
CA LYS A 3 -2.38 15.12 -24.86
C LYS A 3 -1.95 13.73 -24.41
N SER A 4 -0.77 13.29 -24.85
CA SER A 4 -0.12 12.14 -24.22
C SER A 4 -0.05 12.42 -22.74
N SER A 5 -0.71 11.58 -21.93
CA SER A 5 -0.59 11.56 -20.48
C SER A 5 0.90 11.43 -20.14
N VAL A 6 1.56 12.56 -19.86
CA VAL A 6 2.83 12.56 -19.16
C VAL A 6 2.48 12.08 -17.77
N GLN A 7 2.72 10.80 -17.49
CA GLN A 7 2.71 10.29 -16.12
C GLN A 7 3.81 11.06 -15.40
N ALA A 8 3.45 12.16 -14.74
CA ALA A 8 4.32 12.77 -13.76
C ALA A 8 4.61 11.68 -12.73
N ARG A 9 5.86 11.22 -12.69
CA ARG A 9 6.28 10.23 -11.72
C ARG A 9 6.29 10.93 -10.37
N LEU A 10 5.22 10.75 -9.61
CA LEU A 10 5.16 11.22 -8.23
C LEU A 10 6.00 10.26 -7.39
N ASP A 11 7.10 10.75 -6.83
CA ASP A 11 7.94 9.96 -5.95
C ASP A 11 7.24 9.71 -4.61
N VAL A 12 7.47 8.51 -4.06
CA VAL A 12 6.95 8.09 -2.74
C VAL A 12 7.85 8.77 -1.75
N SER A 13 7.30 9.72 -1.00
CA SER A 13 8.03 10.48 0.00
C SER A 13 8.09 9.74 1.34
N ALA A 14 7.06 8.97 1.69
CA ALA A 14 7.02 8.14 2.90
C ALA A 14 6.00 7.00 2.78
N ILE A 15 6.23 5.92 3.53
CA ILE A 15 5.24 4.87 3.80
C ILE A 15 5.20 4.68 5.31
N GLU A 16 4.07 4.99 5.93
CA GLU A 16 3.90 4.89 7.37
C GLU A 16 2.45 4.51 7.72
N ASN A 17 2.28 3.56 8.64
CA ASN A 17 0.96 3.16 9.16
C ASN A 17 -0.01 2.72 8.05
N SER A 18 0.49 1.93 7.09
CA SER A 18 -0.23 1.45 5.91
C SER A 18 -0.74 2.57 5.00
N ILE A 19 -0.02 3.70 4.94
CA ILE A 19 -0.34 4.83 4.06
C ILE A 19 0.92 5.21 3.29
N ALA A 20 0.79 5.29 1.97
CA ALA A 20 1.82 5.87 1.10
C ALA A 20 1.53 7.35 0.87
N CYS A 21 2.56 8.17 1.01
CA CYS A 21 2.56 9.60 0.74
C CYS A 21 3.36 9.88 -0.53
N PHE A 22 2.80 10.72 -1.41
CA PHE A 22 3.38 11.11 -2.69
C PHE A 22 3.54 12.62 -2.76
N GLY A 23 4.61 13.07 -3.42
CA GLY A 23 4.84 14.49 -3.68
C GLY A 23 5.49 15.25 -2.53
N SER A 24 5.54 16.59 -2.69
CA SER A 24 6.15 17.53 -1.76
C SER A 24 5.16 18.02 -0.70
N ARG A 25 5.65 18.56 0.42
CA ARG A 25 4.87 18.90 1.63
C ARG A 25 3.59 19.74 1.39
N ASP A 26 3.52 20.55 0.35
CA ASP A 26 2.37 21.41 0.05
C ASP A 26 1.33 20.77 -0.89
N GLU A 27 1.70 19.75 -1.67
CA GLU A 27 0.84 18.98 -2.59
C GLU A 27 0.96 17.48 -2.30
N ALA A 28 0.89 17.12 -1.01
CA ALA A 28 0.99 15.74 -0.58
C ALA A 28 -0.32 14.99 -0.89
N GLU A 29 -0.20 13.93 -1.69
CA GLU A 29 -1.28 12.96 -1.90
C GLU A 29 -1.03 11.73 -1.06
N TYR A 30 -2.10 11.17 -0.49
CA TYR A 30 -2.01 10.02 0.39
C TYR A 30 -2.88 8.91 -0.17
N CYS A 31 -2.43 7.67 -0.08
CA CYS A 31 -3.30 6.55 -0.38
C CYS A 31 -3.02 5.34 0.50
N THR A 32 -4.04 4.53 0.68
CA THR A 32 -3.92 3.18 1.24
C THR A 32 -4.34 2.18 0.18
N VAL A 33 -3.81 0.96 0.27
CA VAL A 33 -4.08 -0.10 -0.68
C VAL A 33 -4.60 -1.33 0.05
N MET A 34 -5.64 -1.95 -0.51
CA MET A 34 -6.19 -3.22 -0.03
C MET A 34 -5.97 -4.29 -1.10
N GLU A 35 -5.44 -5.45 -0.71
CA GLU A 35 -5.39 -6.64 -1.56
C GLU A 35 -6.73 -7.39 -1.47
N ILE A 36 -7.27 -7.77 -2.63
CA ILE A 36 -8.50 -8.55 -2.72
C ILE A 36 -8.13 -10.01 -2.97
N ALA A 37 -8.45 -10.87 -1.99
CA ALA A 37 -8.45 -12.30 -2.20
C ALA A 37 -9.77 -12.73 -2.85
N GLY A 38 -9.67 -13.42 -3.99
CA GLY A 38 -10.82 -13.92 -4.73
C GLY A 38 -11.66 -14.94 -3.95
N SER A 39 -12.90 -15.10 -4.36
CA SER A 39 -13.77 -16.19 -3.89
C SER A 39 -13.20 -17.54 -4.30
N GLN A 40 -13.37 -18.57 -3.47
CA GLN A 40 -12.92 -19.94 -3.79
C GLN A 40 -13.76 -20.58 -4.91
N GLU A 41 -14.95 -20.03 -5.16
CA GLU A 41 -15.87 -20.51 -6.19
C GLU A 41 -15.96 -19.50 -7.34
N SER A 42 -15.91 -20.02 -8.57
CA SER A 42 -16.10 -19.22 -9.77
C SER A 42 -17.57 -18.83 -9.89
N LEU A 43 -17.83 -17.55 -10.21
CA LEU A 43 -19.19 -17.06 -10.47
C LEU A 43 -19.91 -17.90 -11.55
N ALA A 44 -19.17 -18.44 -12.52
CA ALA A 44 -19.74 -19.28 -13.58
C ALA A 44 -20.14 -20.70 -13.13
N LYS A 45 -19.88 -21.08 -11.87
CA LYS A 45 -20.13 -22.43 -11.34
C LYS A 45 -21.17 -22.45 -10.21
N VAL A 46 -21.57 -21.28 -9.71
CA VAL A 46 -22.65 -21.17 -8.72
C VAL A 46 -24.01 -21.23 -9.40
N ASP A 47 -25.04 -21.60 -8.66
CA ASP A 47 -26.41 -21.61 -9.16
C ASP A 47 -26.93 -20.19 -9.46
N ASP A 48 -28.02 -20.11 -10.24
CA ASP A 48 -28.57 -18.84 -10.71
C ASP A 48 -28.98 -17.91 -9.54
N ALA A 49 -29.56 -18.49 -8.49
CA ALA A 49 -29.97 -17.75 -7.30
C ALA A 49 -28.77 -17.11 -6.59
N LYS A 50 -27.68 -17.85 -6.42
CA LYS A 50 -26.47 -17.33 -5.79
C LYS A 50 -25.76 -16.33 -6.69
N GLN A 51 -25.77 -16.55 -8.00
CA GLN A 51 -25.24 -15.60 -8.96
C GLN A 51 -25.98 -14.26 -8.88
N GLU A 52 -27.32 -14.27 -8.81
CA GLU A 52 -28.13 -13.07 -8.65
C GLU A 52 -27.87 -12.35 -7.32
N GLU A 53 -27.75 -13.09 -6.22
CA GLU A 53 -27.37 -12.55 -4.90
C GLU A 53 -26.00 -11.85 -4.95
N LEU A 54 -25.00 -12.48 -5.56
CA LEU A 54 -23.67 -11.91 -5.71
C LEU A 54 -23.69 -10.66 -6.59
N LEU A 55 -24.43 -10.67 -7.71
CA LEU A 55 -24.57 -9.51 -8.59
C LEU A 55 -25.26 -8.34 -7.88
N ALA A 56 -26.30 -8.60 -7.09
CA ALA A 56 -26.95 -7.58 -6.27
C ALA A 56 -25.99 -6.98 -5.23
N ALA A 57 -25.16 -7.81 -4.58
CA ALA A 57 -24.13 -7.36 -3.66
C ALA A 57 -23.06 -6.49 -4.36
N TYR A 58 -22.62 -6.87 -5.57
CA TYR A 58 -21.70 -6.06 -6.37
C TYR A 58 -22.30 -4.72 -6.77
N ALA A 59 -23.56 -4.69 -7.22
CA ALA A 59 -24.26 -3.46 -7.55
C ALA A 59 -24.39 -2.55 -6.32
N GLN A 60 -24.75 -3.11 -5.17
CA GLN A 60 -24.82 -2.37 -3.91
C GLN A 60 -23.45 -1.79 -3.51
N PHE A 61 -22.37 -2.56 -3.66
CA PHE A 61 -21.01 -2.08 -3.42
C PHE A 61 -20.70 -0.85 -4.27
N LEU A 62 -20.85 -0.96 -5.59
CA LEU A 62 -20.55 0.14 -6.52
C LEU A 62 -21.39 1.39 -6.24
N ASN A 63 -22.67 1.20 -5.90
CA ASN A 63 -23.59 2.30 -5.59
C ASN A 63 -23.33 2.94 -4.21
N SER A 64 -22.61 2.26 -3.30
CA SER A 64 -22.36 2.75 -1.95
C SER A 64 -21.12 3.65 -1.83
N LEU A 65 -20.30 3.74 -2.87
CA LEU A 65 -19.02 4.44 -2.82
C LEU A 65 -19.21 5.93 -3.06
N THR A 66 -18.90 6.73 -2.05
CA THR A 66 -19.01 8.19 -2.06
C THR A 66 -17.69 8.90 -2.37
N PHE A 67 -16.64 8.14 -2.66
CA PHE A 67 -15.28 8.62 -2.86
C PHE A 67 -14.63 7.87 -4.04
N PRO A 68 -13.67 8.51 -4.74
CA PRO A 68 -12.94 7.85 -5.81
C PRO A 68 -12.09 6.72 -5.25
N PHE A 69 -11.98 5.64 -6.01
CA PHE A 69 -11.04 4.54 -5.77
C PHE A 69 -10.53 4.05 -7.12
N GLN A 70 -9.43 3.29 -7.10
CA GLN A 70 -8.87 2.68 -8.29
C GLN A 70 -8.75 1.18 -8.08
N LEU A 71 -9.05 0.42 -9.15
CA LEU A 71 -8.76 -1.01 -9.22
C LEU A 71 -7.44 -1.19 -9.95
N LEU A 72 -6.48 -1.82 -9.29
CA LEU A 72 -5.20 -2.19 -9.86
C LEU A 72 -5.15 -3.71 -9.99
N VAL A 73 -4.97 -4.19 -11.22
CA VAL A 73 -4.84 -5.61 -11.52
C VAL A 73 -3.42 -5.86 -12.00
N GLN A 74 -2.69 -6.73 -11.30
CA GLN A 74 -1.33 -7.09 -11.65
C GLN A 74 -1.23 -8.59 -11.90
N VAL A 75 -0.41 -8.96 -12.88
CA VAL A 75 -0.12 -10.35 -13.22
C VAL A 75 1.32 -10.63 -12.83
N HIS A 76 1.53 -11.56 -11.90
CA HIS A 76 2.84 -11.88 -11.35
C HIS A 76 3.19 -13.35 -11.65
N PRO A 77 4.44 -13.66 -12.00
CA PRO A 77 4.86 -15.04 -12.11
C PRO A 77 4.88 -15.70 -10.73
N VAL A 78 4.19 -16.83 -10.61
CA VAL A 78 4.02 -17.59 -9.37
C VAL A 78 5.37 -18.16 -8.93
N ASP A 79 5.76 -17.90 -7.68
CA ASP A 79 6.91 -18.54 -7.05
C ASP A 79 6.50 -19.82 -6.34
N LEU A 80 6.72 -20.97 -6.96
CA LEU A 80 6.44 -22.26 -6.31
C LEU A 80 7.63 -22.78 -5.49
N ALA A 81 8.75 -22.07 -5.40
CA ALA A 81 9.90 -22.53 -4.62
C ALA A 81 9.56 -22.67 -3.12
N TRP A 82 8.83 -21.70 -2.57
CA TRP A 82 8.35 -21.78 -1.18
C TRP A 82 7.37 -22.95 -0.99
N TYR A 83 6.48 -23.16 -1.95
CA TYR A 83 5.52 -24.26 -1.89
C TYR A 83 6.22 -25.63 -1.91
N VAL A 84 7.19 -25.82 -2.81
CA VAL A 84 8.02 -27.02 -2.88
C VAL A 84 8.76 -27.25 -1.56
N ALA A 85 9.44 -26.22 -1.03
CA ALA A 85 10.13 -26.30 0.25
C ALA A 85 9.19 -26.66 1.41
N ARG A 86 7.97 -26.10 1.43
CA ARG A 86 6.95 -26.41 2.45
C ARG A 86 6.46 -27.86 2.35
N VAL A 87 6.27 -28.38 1.14
CA VAL A 87 5.88 -29.78 0.91
C VAL A 87 6.99 -30.71 1.39
N GLU A 88 8.26 -30.42 1.04
CA GLU A 88 9.42 -31.19 1.47
C GLU A 88 9.60 -31.18 2.99
N GLU A 89 9.42 -30.03 3.64
CA GLU A 89 9.50 -29.93 5.09
C GLU A 89 8.38 -30.72 5.76
N ARG A 90 7.14 -30.60 5.25
CA ARG A 90 6.01 -31.37 5.78
C ARG A 90 6.22 -32.87 5.60
N ALA A 91 6.80 -33.29 4.49
CA ALA A 91 7.10 -34.69 4.21
C ALA A 91 7.95 -35.36 5.29
N ARG A 92 8.83 -34.62 5.98
CA ARG A 92 9.65 -35.16 7.10
C ARG A 92 8.82 -35.68 8.26
N THR A 93 7.57 -35.23 8.39
CA THR A 93 6.66 -35.58 9.49
C THR A 93 5.56 -36.57 9.08
N LEU A 94 5.56 -37.04 7.83
CA LEU A 94 4.54 -37.95 7.30
C LEU A 94 4.93 -39.42 7.46
N SER A 95 3.95 -40.31 7.35
CA SER A 95 4.18 -41.75 7.31
C SER A 95 5.00 -42.15 6.07
N PRO A 96 5.77 -43.25 6.09
CA PRO A 96 6.68 -43.62 4.99
C PRO A 96 6.03 -43.65 3.60
N ALA A 97 4.79 -44.14 3.49
CA ALA A 97 4.05 -44.19 2.23
C ALA A 97 3.65 -42.80 1.70
N LEU A 98 3.43 -41.82 2.58
CA LEU A 98 3.09 -40.45 2.21
C LEU A 98 4.34 -39.61 1.90
N VAL A 99 5.51 -39.99 2.43
CA VAL A 99 6.78 -39.31 2.13
C VAL A 99 7.12 -39.41 0.65
N SER A 100 7.01 -40.61 0.06
CA SER A 100 7.29 -40.80 -1.37
C SER A 100 6.35 -39.95 -2.23
N ILE A 101 5.04 -40.00 -1.96
CA ILE A 101 4.03 -39.20 -2.67
C ILE A 101 4.32 -37.70 -2.56
N ALA A 102 4.68 -37.21 -1.37
CA ALA A 102 4.98 -35.80 -1.17
C ALA A 102 6.23 -35.36 -1.95
N ARG A 103 7.26 -36.20 -2.02
CA ARG A 103 8.48 -35.92 -2.80
C ARG A 103 8.23 -35.98 -4.30
N ASP A 104 7.47 -36.96 -4.77
CA ASP A 104 7.09 -37.08 -6.18
C ASP A 104 6.26 -35.87 -6.62
N HIS A 105 5.34 -35.42 -5.77
CA HIS A 105 4.56 -34.19 -5.99
C HIS A 105 5.45 -32.95 -6.05
N ALA A 106 6.38 -32.80 -5.11
CA ALA A 106 7.35 -31.69 -5.11
C ALA A 106 8.19 -31.68 -6.40
N ALA A 107 8.69 -32.83 -6.84
CA ALA A 107 9.44 -32.99 -8.08
C ALA A 107 8.60 -32.66 -9.32
N PHE A 108 7.35 -33.13 -9.36
CA PHE A 108 6.40 -32.80 -10.43
C PHE A 108 6.16 -31.29 -10.52
N VAL A 109 5.86 -30.64 -9.40
CA VAL A 109 5.62 -29.20 -9.34
C VAL A 109 6.86 -28.42 -9.77
N GLN A 110 8.04 -28.85 -9.34
CA GLN A 110 9.29 -28.24 -9.78
C GLN A 110 9.50 -28.43 -11.30
N SER A 111 9.18 -29.60 -11.85
CA SER A 111 9.27 -29.83 -13.30
C SER A 111 8.32 -28.92 -14.10
N LEU A 112 7.10 -28.68 -13.59
CA LEU A 112 6.14 -27.77 -14.21
C LEU A 112 6.69 -26.34 -14.29
N THR A 113 7.31 -25.84 -13.22
CA THR A 113 7.89 -24.48 -13.23
C THR A 113 9.04 -24.30 -14.22
N ARG A 114 9.76 -25.37 -14.56
CA ARG A 114 10.84 -25.31 -15.57
C ARG A 114 10.29 -25.29 -16.99
N GLN A 115 9.15 -25.93 -17.22
CA GLN A 115 8.55 -26.04 -18.55
C GLN A 115 7.69 -24.83 -18.89
N ARG A 116 6.99 -24.26 -17.90
CA ARG A 116 6.06 -23.15 -18.09
C ARG A 116 6.14 -22.18 -16.93
N THR A 117 6.15 -20.89 -17.25
CA THR A 117 5.94 -19.85 -16.24
C THR A 117 4.45 -19.80 -15.92
N LEU A 118 4.10 -20.05 -14.66
CA LEU A 118 2.73 -19.87 -14.17
C LEU A 118 2.55 -18.42 -13.72
N PHE A 119 1.38 -17.85 -13.97
CA PHE A 119 1.04 -16.51 -13.58
C PHE A 119 -0.16 -16.50 -12.63
N GLU A 120 -0.11 -15.67 -11.60
CA GLU A 120 -1.24 -15.34 -10.74
C GLU A 120 -1.67 -13.90 -10.98
N ARG A 121 -2.97 -13.64 -10.78
CA ARG A 121 -3.53 -12.30 -10.83
C ARG A 121 -3.76 -11.81 -9.41
N ARG A 122 -3.12 -10.70 -9.06
CA ARG A 122 -3.39 -9.96 -7.83
C ARG A 122 -4.23 -8.74 -8.14
N ILE A 123 -5.25 -8.51 -7.32
CA ILE A 123 -6.18 -7.41 -7.48
C ILE A 123 -6.07 -6.54 -6.23
N TYR A 124 -5.94 -5.24 -6.44
CA TYR A 124 -5.82 -4.26 -5.39
C TYR A 124 -6.88 -3.17 -5.56
N VAL A 125 -7.38 -2.66 -4.43
CA VAL A 125 -8.15 -1.43 -4.34
C VAL A 125 -7.24 -0.35 -3.79
N VAL A 126 -6.99 0.69 -4.57
CA VAL A 126 -6.26 1.88 -4.13
C VAL A 126 -7.29 2.93 -3.71
N VAL A 127 -7.16 3.41 -2.48
CA VAL A 127 -8.04 4.40 -1.88
C VAL A 127 -7.25 5.69 -1.69
N PRO A 128 -7.42 6.67 -2.59
CA PRO A 128 -6.73 7.95 -2.51
C PRO A 128 -7.38 8.88 -1.47
N TRP A 129 -6.57 9.83 -1.03
CA TRP A 129 -6.94 11.03 -0.30
C TRP A 129 -6.10 12.17 -0.88
N SER A 130 -6.75 13.25 -1.31
CA SER A 130 -6.07 14.43 -1.83
C SER A 130 -6.60 15.69 -1.15
N ASN A 131 -5.70 16.61 -0.85
CA ASN A 131 -6.05 17.86 -0.18
C ASN A 131 -6.96 18.73 -1.07
N SER A 132 -6.76 18.71 -2.39
CA SER A 132 -7.54 19.51 -3.35
C SER A 132 -9.00 19.08 -3.48
N ALA A 133 -9.33 17.83 -3.17
CA ALA A 133 -10.71 17.33 -3.23
C ALA A 133 -11.45 17.47 -1.88
N GLU A 134 -10.73 17.61 -0.78
CA GLU A 134 -11.27 17.46 0.57
C GLU A 134 -11.01 18.65 1.51
N ASP A 135 -10.32 19.71 1.08
CA ASP A 135 -10.06 20.88 1.92
C ASP A 135 -11.25 21.88 1.88
N PRO A 136 -12.08 21.98 2.95
CA PRO A 136 -13.05 23.06 3.09
C PRO A 136 -12.37 24.43 3.31
N ARG A 137 -11.03 24.49 3.37
CA ARG A 137 -10.24 25.73 3.42
C ARG A 137 -9.75 26.20 2.05
N ALA A 138 -10.52 25.96 0.98
CA ALA A 138 -10.55 26.97 -0.08
C ALA A 138 -10.74 28.33 0.62
N PRO A 139 -9.90 29.36 0.38
CA PRO A 139 -9.97 30.61 1.12
C PRO A 139 -11.24 31.37 0.72
N GLY A 140 -12.37 30.95 1.28
CA GLY A 140 -13.61 31.69 1.29
C GLY A 140 -13.43 32.85 2.25
N LEU A 141 -13.14 34.02 1.69
CA LEU A 141 -13.48 35.42 2.09
C LEU A 141 -13.67 35.85 3.56
N LEU A 142 -13.43 35.02 4.59
CA LEU A 142 -13.75 35.31 5.99
C LEU A 142 -12.62 34.93 6.97
N ALA A 143 -11.37 35.15 6.58
CA ALA A 143 -10.24 35.12 7.52
C ALA A 143 -10.13 36.47 8.25
N LEU A 144 -10.91 36.65 9.32
CA LEU A 144 -10.76 37.78 10.24
C LEU A 144 -9.52 37.58 11.14
N PRO A 145 -8.62 38.57 11.26
CA PRO A 145 -7.41 38.44 12.08
C PRO A 145 -7.73 38.75 13.55
N PHE A 146 -7.92 37.71 14.37
CA PHE A 146 -8.01 37.86 15.83
C PHE A 146 -6.61 37.73 16.47
N PRO A 147 -6.12 38.77 17.18
CA PRO A 147 -4.82 38.72 17.84
C PRO A 147 -4.95 37.99 19.17
N GLY A 148 -4.40 36.79 19.29
CA GLY A 148 -4.41 36.06 20.57
C GLY A 148 -4.25 34.54 20.52
N ARG A 149 -4.24 33.91 19.35
CA ARG A 149 -3.95 32.47 19.28
C ARG A 149 -2.45 32.24 19.38
N ARG A 150 -2.04 31.73 20.55
CA ARG A 150 -0.74 31.10 20.84
C ARG A 150 -0.22 30.37 19.62
N HIS A 151 1.06 30.57 19.30
CA HIS A 151 1.84 29.82 18.33
C HIS A 151 1.65 28.31 18.57
N ARG A 152 0.67 27.68 17.90
CA ARG A 152 0.71 26.24 17.70
C ARG A 152 1.95 25.99 16.87
N THR A 153 2.85 25.16 17.38
CA THR A 153 4.03 24.72 16.65
C THR A 153 3.56 24.04 15.36
N ARG A 154 4.10 24.47 14.22
CA ARG A 154 3.76 23.96 12.88
C ARG A 154 3.78 22.42 12.80
N ALA A 155 4.61 21.76 13.62
CA ALA A 155 4.65 20.30 13.77
C ALA A 155 3.35 19.70 14.33
N ALA A 156 2.77 20.27 15.40
CA ALA A 156 1.55 19.76 16.02
C ALA A 156 0.33 19.86 15.08
N ASP A 157 0.31 20.85 14.20
CA ASP A 157 -0.73 20.97 13.17
C ASP A 157 -0.55 19.93 12.04
N VAL A 158 0.66 19.44 11.78
CA VAL A 158 0.92 18.35 10.82
C VAL A 158 0.48 17.01 11.40
N ASP A 159 0.83 16.71 12.64
CA ASP A 159 0.45 15.45 13.29
C ASP A 159 -1.07 15.28 13.37
N LEU A 160 -1.78 16.35 13.74
CA LEU A 160 -3.25 16.36 13.77
C LEU A 160 -3.86 16.14 12.38
N ARG A 161 -3.24 16.67 11.32
CA ARG A 161 -3.68 16.44 9.94
C ARG A 161 -3.46 15.00 9.52
N LEU A 162 -2.28 14.43 9.76
CA LEU A 162 -1.98 13.04 9.45
C LEU A 162 -2.93 12.08 10.18
N ALA A 163 -3.21 12.32 11.46
CA ALA A 163 -4.19 11.55 12.22
C ALA A 163 -5.61 11.64 11.62
N SER A 164 -6.00 12.80 11.08
CA SER A 164 -7.29 12.95 10.41
C SER A 164 -7.35 12.19 9.07
N ILE A 165 -6.26 12.23 8.29
CA ILE A 165 -6.14 11.50 7.02
C ILE A 165 -6.20 9.99 7.28
N GLN A 166 -5.45 9.52 8.29
CA GLN A 166 -5.47 8.13 8.73
C GLN A 166 -6.89 7.67 9.08
N ARG A 167 -7.65 8.47 9.82
CA ARG A 167 -9.03 8.15 10.17
C ARG A 167 -9.92 8.03 8.93
N VAL A 168 -9.87 9.02 8.04
CA VAL A 168 -10.66 9.01 6.79
C VAL A 168 -10.33 7.78 5.94
N LEU A 169 -9.05 7.49 5.73
CA LEU A 169 -8.62 6.33 4.95
C LEU A 169 -9.00 5.00 5.61
N SER A 170 -8.95 4.92 6.94
CA SER A 170 -9.41 3.75 7.70
C SER A 170 -10.92 3.54 7.51
N ASP A 171 -11.72 4.59 7.67
CA ASP A 171 -13.18 4.53 7.52
C ASP A 171 -13.57 4.07 6.09
N ARG A 172 -12.84 4.55 5.08
CA ARG A 172 -13.01 4.13 3.68
C ARG A 172 -12.62 2.66 3.47
N CYS A 173 -11.50 2.21 4.04
CA CYS A 173 -11.10 0.80 3.97
C CYS A 173 -12.13 -0.10 4.63
N ASP A 174 -12.64 0.29 5.79
CA ASP A 174 -13.65 -0.48 6.51
C ASP A 174 -14.98 -0.53 5.75
N ALA A 175 -15.36 0.58 5.13
CA ALA A 175 -16.54 0.62 4.25
C ALA A 175 -16.37 -0.34 3.06
N ILE A 176 -15.24 -0.25 2.33
CA ILE A 176 -14.94 -1.14 1.20
C ILE A 176 -14.90 -2.60 1.66
N GLY A 177 -14.18 -2.90 2.75
CA GLY A 177 -14.02 -4.26 3.28
C GLY A 177 -15.36 -4.89 3.65
N ARG A 178 -16.25 -4.16 4.33
CA ARG A 178 -17.59 -4.65 4.66
C ARG A 178 -18.44 -4.94 3.43
N GLN A 179 -18.39 -4.09 2.41
CA GLN A 179 -19.19 -4.28 1.19
C GLN A 179 -18.64 -5.43 0.33
N LEU A 180 -17.32 -5.51 0.15
CA LEU A 180 -16.69 -6.62 -0.56
C LEU A 180 -16.92 -7.96 0.14
N SER A 181 -16.94 -7.98 1.48
CA SER A 181 -17.26 -9.19 2.24
C SER A 181 -18.67 -9.70 1.99
N ARG A 182 -19.65 -8.81 1.72
CA ARG A 182 -21.02 -9.21 1.34
C ARG A 182 -21.05 -9.84 -0.05
N ALA A 183 -20.18 -9.42 -0.94
CA ALA A 183 -19.96 -10.03 -2.25
C ALA A 183 -19.07 -11.30 -2.19
N GLY A 184 -18.75 -11.80 -0.99
CA GLY A 184 -17.93 -13.01 -0.82
C GLY A 184 -16.42 -12.81 -1.06
N LEU A 185 -15.97 -11.56 -1.17
CA LEU A 185 -14.56 -11.20 -1.37
C LEU A 185 -13.92 -10.77 -0.05
N ARG A 186 -12.68 -11.19 0.18
CA ARG A 186 -11.91 -10.71 1.34
C ARG A 186 -10.97 -9.60 0.90
N ALA A 187 -11.03 -8.47 1.60
CA ALA A 187 -10.13 -7.36 1.38
C ALA A 187 -9.24 -7.17 2.61
N THR A 188 -7.93 -7.17 2.42
CA THR A 188 -6.94 -6.97 3.49
C THR A 188 -6.11 -5.75 3.17
N ARG A 189 -6.05 -4.80 4.10
CA ARG A 189 -5.18 -3.61 3.96
C ARG A 189 -3.71 -4.05 3.95
N LEU A 190 -2.93 -3.53 3.01
CA LEU A 190 -1.49 -3.80 2.94
C LEU A 190 -0.79 -3.10 4.11
N ASP A 191 0.19 -3.77 4.68
CA ASP A 191 1.16 -3.19 5.62
C ASP A 191 2.22 -2.37 4.86
N ASP A 192 3.10 -1.70 5.62
CA ASP A 192 4.15 -0.85 5.04
C ASP A 192 5.07 -1.64 4.10
N LEU A 193 5.35 -2.91 4.44
CA LEU A 193 6.12 -3.81 3.59
C LEU A 193 5.37 -4.16 2.30
N GLY A 194 4.09 -4.51 2.39
CA GLY A 194 3.25 -4.81 1.24
C GLY A 194 3.13 -3.62 0.29
N LEU A 195 3.00 -2.41 0.82
CA LEU A 195 3.02 -1.17 0.03
C LEU A 195 4.38 -0.96 -0.65
N ALA A 196 5.48 -1.07 0.09
CA ALA A 196 6.83 -0.92 -0.46
C ALA A 196 7.09 -1.93 -1.60
N GLN A 197 6.68 -3.20 -1.41
CA GLN A 197 6.76 -4.23 -2.44
C GLN A 197 5.92 -3.89 -3.67
N LEU A 198 4.67 -3.46 -3.48
CA LEU A 198 3.77 -3.08 -4.57
C LEU A 198 4.38 -1.97 -5.43
N TYR A 199 4.89 -0.91 -4.81
CA TYR A 199 5.51 0.20 -5.53
C TYR A 199 6.83 -0.18 -6.18
N HIS A 200 7.66 -0.99 -5.50
CA HIS A 200 8.90 -1.50 -6.08
C HIS A 200 8.63 -2.27 -7.39
N VAL A 201 7.64 -3.17 -7.38
CA VAL A 201 7.24 -3.93 -8.56
C VAL A 201 6.65 -3.02 -9.64
N ALA A 202 5.84 -2.02 -9.27
CA ALA A 202 5.22 -1.10 -10.23
C ALA A 202 6.24 -0.16 -10.90
N TRP A 203 7.28 0.27 -10.19
CA TRP A 203 8.20 1.32 -10.63
C TRP A 203 9.50 0.82 -11.23
N ALA A 204 9.89 -0.40 -10.90
CA ALA A 204 11.08 -1.04 -11.43
C ALA A 204 10.75 -2.48 -11.87
N PRO A 205 9.86 -2.68 -12.86
CA PRO A 205 9.44 -4.03 -13.27
C PRO A 205 10.61 -4.87 -13.78
N GLU A 206 11.63 -4.25 -14.39
CA GLU A 206 12.88 -4.89 -14.82
C GLU A 206 13.67 -5.45 -13.61
N VAL A 207 13.81 -4.65 -12.55
CA VAL A 207 14.61 -4.99 -11.35
C VAL A 207 13.84 -5.92 -10.42
N ALA A 208 12.53 -5.73 -10.25
CA ALA A 208 11.67 -6.56 -9.43
C ALA A 208 11.60 -8.02 -9.93
N ARG A 209 11.85 -8.25 -11.23
CA ARG A 209 11.99 -9.61 -11.79
C ARG A 209 13.25 -10.31 -11.29
N THR A 210 14.31 -9.57 -10.94
CA THR A 210 15.62 -10.09 -10.53
C THR A 210 15.86 -10.01 -9.02
N GLN A 211 15.32 -8.99 -8.36
CA GLN A 211 15.42 -8.72 -6.91
C GLN A 211 14.02 -8.67 -6.32
N ARG A 212 13.51 -9.83 -5.88
CA ARG A 212 12.29 -9.88 -5.07
C ARG A 212 12.65 -9.52 -3.64
N LEU A 213 12.02 -8.49 -3.09
CA LEU A 213 12.11 -8.12 -1.67
C LEU A 213 11.54 -9.27 -0.82
N ARG A 214 12.38 -10.27 -0.53
CA ARG A 214 11.98 -11.54 0.09
C ARG A 214 11.90 -11.50 1.63
N ARG A 215 12.34 -10.43 2.30
CA ARG A 215 12.33 -10.27 3.78
C ARG A 215 12.20 -8.81 4.20
N GLU A 216 12.05 -8.59 5.51
CA GLU A 216 11.81 -7.31 6.20
C GLU A 216 12.55 -6.13 5.55
N LEU A 217 11.91 -4.95 5.50
CA LEU A 217 12.48 -3.72 4.92
C LEU A 217 13.87 -3.39 5.47
N ALA A 218 14.15 -3.78 6.72
CA ALA A 218 15.43 -3.59 7.40
C ALA A 218 16.60 -4.34 6.74
N ASP A 219 16.34 -5.43 6.02
CA ASP A 219 17.37 -6.23 5.35
C ASP A 219 17.84 -5.60 4.03
N TYR A 220 17.12 -4.59 3.52
CA TYR A 220 17.45 -3.87 2.30
C TYR A 220 18.06 -2.50 2.64
N THR A 221 19.27 -2.51 3.19
CA THR A 221 20.14 -1.32 3.26
C THR A 221 20.70 -0.98 1.88
N ALA A 222 19.85 -0.68 0.90
CA ALA A 222 20.20 0.37 -0.04
C ALA A 222 20.11 1.68 0.76
N LEU A 223 21.04 2.63 0.54
CA LEU A 223 21.09 3.93 1.21
C LEU A 223 19.69 4.59 1.25
N VAL A 224 18.95 4.34 2.33
CA VAL A 224 17.80 5.14 2.70
C VAL A 224 18.42 6.46 3.10
N VAL A 225 18.37 7.45 2.20
CA VAL A 225 18.48 8.84 2.62
C VAL A 225 17.20 9.11 3.40
N GLY A 226 17.22 8.72 4.67
CA GLY A 226 16.33 9.30 5.64
C GLY A 226 16.62 10.78 5.57
N ALA A 227 15.64 11.59 5.17
CA ALA A 227 15.70 12.99 5.47
C ALA A 227 15.62 13.10 7.00
N GLU A 228 16.77 12.95 7.67
CA GLU A 228 16.89 13.33 9.06
C GLU A 228 16.42 14.77 9.14
N HIS A 229 15.32 14.96 9.84
CA HIS A 229 14.85 16.27 10.22
C HIS A 229 15.90 16.85 11.16
N GLN A 230 16.93 17.49 10.61
CA GLN A 230 17.96 18.14 11.39
C GLN A 230 17.27 19.33 12.09
N PRO A 231 17.09 19.29 13.42
CA PRO A 231 16.52 20.43 14.12
C PRO A 231 17.52 21.56 13.95
N SER A 232 17.07 22.63 13.30
CA SER A 232 17.82 23.85 13.06
C SER A 232 18.39 24.38 14.38
N GLN A 233 19.66 24.12 14.65
CA GLN A 233 20.44 24.85 15.66
C GLN A 233 20.77 26.23 15.10
N LEU A 234 19.81 27.13 15.22
CA LEU A 234 20.03 28.57 15.19
C LEU A 234 19.79 29.09 16.60
N GLN A 235 20.85 29.21 17.39
CA GLN A 235 21.15 30.32 18.30
C GLN A 235 22.12 29.87 19.40
N GLU A 236 23.42 30.02 19.14
CA GLU A 236 24.42 30.38 20.16
C GLU A 236 25.62 31.06 19.48
N ARG A 237 25.33 32.14 18.73
CA ARG A 237 26.32 33.21 18.48
C ARG A 237 25.88 34.41 19.29
N ASN A 238 26.32 34.46 20.54
CA ASN A 238 26.58 35.69 21.28
C ASN A 238 27.35 35.36 22.57
N ALA A 239 28.66 35.13 22.43
CA ALA A 239 29.61 35.33 23.53
C ALA A 239 30.36 36.65 23.25
N PRO A 240 30.36 37.63 24.17
CA PRO A 240 31.15 38.84 23.99
C PRO A 240 32.63 38.52 24.22
N HIS A 241 33.47 38.85 23.24
CA HIS A 241 34.92 38.85 23.36
C HIS A 241 35.34 39.83 24.48
N ARG A 242 35.90 39.29 25.57
CA ARG A 242 36.82 40.00 26.44
C ARG A 242 38.09 40.34 25.66
N GLY A 243 38.27 41.60 25.29
CA GLY A 243 39.57 42.16 24.93
C GLY A 243 40.20 42.83 26.14
N LYS A 244 41.35 42.31 26.59
CA LYS A 244 42.33 43.02 27.44
C LYS A 244 43.55 43.33 26.58
N ALA A 245 43.84 44.62 26.41
CA ALA A 245 45.10 45.30 26.09
C ALA A 245 44.69 46.74 25.74
N GLN A 246 45.12 47.81 26.40
CA GLN A 246 46.29 48.11 27.23
C GLN A 246 45.88 48.78 28.55
#